data_AF-A0A7C1BN13-F1
#
_entry.id   AF-A0A7C1BN13-F1
#
_cell.length_a   1.000
_cell.length_b   1.000
_cell.length_c   1.000
_cell.angle_alpha   90.00
_cell.angle_beta   90.00
_cell.angle_gamma   90.00
#
_symmetry.space_group_name_H-M   'P 1'
#
loop_
_entity.id
_entity.type
_entity.pdbx_description
1 polymer ?
#
loop_
_entity_poly.entity_id
_entity_poly.type
_entity_poly.pdbx_seq_one_letter_code
_entity_poly.pdbx_strand_id
1 'polypeptide(L)'
;MAKFRIKVHVEFVECNDPINQEPTKNNDGSFSMTISEQDAISIDMCEKSVLQTAYPTIREAVSSHLSEVSKKKHLKDPQKDGK
;
A
#
# COMPACT_ATOMS: atom_id res chain seq x y z
N MET A 1 26.03 -2.46 -2.79
CA MET A 1 24.69 -2.09 -3.30
C MET A 1 23.77 -1.82 -2.12
N ALA A 2 22.86 -0.84 -2.23
CA ALA A 2 21.82 -0.64 -1.23
C ALA A 2 20.88 -1.84 -1.21
N LYS A 3 20.51 -2.30 -0.02
CA LYS A 3 19.57 -3.42 0.18
C LYS A 3 18.27 -2.84 0.72
N PHE A 4 17.14 -3.30 0.19
CA PHE A 4 15.82 -2.87 0.63
C PHE A 4 15.03 -4.10 1.11
N ARG A 5 14.26 -3.93 2.18
CA ARG A 5 13.35 -4.95 2.70
C ARG A 5 11.94 -4.46 2.44
N ILE A 6 11.18 -5.24 1.67
CA ILE A 6 9.75 -5.03 1.47
C ILE A 6 9.02 -5.86 2.54
N LYS A 7 8.05 -5.25 3.23
CA LYS A 7 7.18 -5.93 4.20
C LYS A 7 5.73 -5.66 3.81
N VAL A 8 4.90 -6.70 3.86
CA VAL A 8 3.44 -6.61 3.70
C VAL A 8 2.83 -7.20 4.96
N HIS A 9 1.83 -6.51 5.52
CA HIS A 9 1.09 -6.95 6.69
C HIS A 9 -0.40 -6.93 6.35
N VAL A 10 -1.10 -8.01 6.65
CA VAL A 10 -2.53 -8.19 6.42
C VAL A 10 -3.12 -8.76 7.70
N GLU A 11 -4.21 -8.16 8.16
CA GLU A 11 -4.89 -8.49 9.41
C GLU A 11 -6.40 -8.45 9.18
N PHE A 12 -7.12 -9.35 9.86
CA PHE A 12 -8.58 -9.35 9.93
C PHE A 12 -8.99 -9.04 11.36
N VAL A 13 -9.84 -8.03 11.53
CA VAL A 13 -10.32 -7.58 12.84
C VAL A 13 -11.83 -7.46 12.76
N GLU A 14 -12.53 -8.02 13.74
CA GLU A 14 -13.97 -7.80 13.89
C GLU A 14 -14.23 -6.33 14.21
N CYS A 15 -15.16 -5.72 13.48
CA CYS A 15 -15.57 -4.33 13.69
C CYS A 15 -17.09 -4.18 13.50
N ASN A 16 -17.65 -3.11 14.07
CA ASN A 16 -19.07 -2.77 13.93
C ASN A 16 -19.29 -1.63 12.92
N ASP A 17 -18.31 -1.39 12.06
CA ASP A 17 -18.36 -0.34 11.05
C ASP A 17 -19.32 -0.72 9.92
N PRO A 18 -19.92 0.27 9.22
CA PRO A 18 -20.74 -0.02 8.05
C PRO A 18 -19.88 -0.66 6.95
N ILE A 19 -20.48 -1.60 6.21
CA ILE A 19 -19.84 -2.22 5.04
C ILE A 19 -19.42 -1.12 4.07
N ASN A 20 -18.16 -1.18 3.65
CA ASN A 20 -17.60 -0.29 2.66
C ASN A 20 -16.81 -1.13 1.65
N GLN A 21 -17.28 -1.17 0.40
CA GLN A 21 -16.65 -1.93 -0.67
C GLN A 21 -15.47 -1.18 -1.35
N GLU A 22 -15.14 0.02 -0.86
CA GLU A 22 -14.00 0.80 -1.31
C GLU A 22 -12.91 0.88 -0.23
N PRO A 23 -11.63 0.62 -0.58
CA PRO A 23 -10.53 0.78 0.35
C PRO A 23 -10.42 2.22 0.85
N THR A 24 -10.40 2.41 2.16
CA THR A 24 -10.23 3.72 2.79
C THR A 24 -8.82 3.84 3.35
N LYS A 25 -8.19 5.00 3.14
CA LYS A 25 -6.87 5.29 3.68
C LYS A 25 -6.98 5.76 5.12
N ASN A 26 -6.26 5.10 6.02
CA ASN A 26 -6.19 5.44 7.44
C ASN A 26 -5.10 6.48 7.72
N ASN A 27 -5.14 7.06 8.92
CA ASN A 27 -4.20 8.09 9.37
C ASN A 27 -2.74 7.60 9.44
N ASP A 28 -2.54 6.30 9.64
CA ASP A 28 -1.22 5.65 9.66
C ASP A 28 -0.69 5.29 8.26
N GLY A 29 -1.45 5.60 7.21
CA GLY A 29 -1.12 5.28 5.82
C GLY A 29 -1.49 3.86 5.38
N SER A 30 -2.06 3.05 6.27
CA SER A 30 -2.65 1.76 5.90
C SER A 30 -3.94 1.98 5.12
N PHE A 31 -4.34 0.96 4.34
CA PHE A 31 -5.68 0.91 3.75
C PHE A 31 -6.46 -0.20 4.41
N SER A 32 -7.70 0.07 4.75
CA SER A 32 -8.66 -0.90 5.28
C SER A 32 -9.94 -0.90 4.46
N MET A 33 -10.69 -2.00 4.56
CA MET A 33 -11.98 -2.17 3.92
C MET A 33 -12.87 -3.01 4.82
N THR A 34 -14.12 -2.61 5.00
CA THR A 34 -15.08 -3.31 5.85
C THR A 34 -15.97 -4.19 4.98
N ILE A 35 -15.88 -5.50 5.17
CA ILE A 35 -16.65 -6.49 4.41
C ILE A 35 -17.76 -7.10 5.25
N SER A 36 -18.75 -7.72 4.60
CA SER A 36 -19.78 -8.46 5.29
C SER A 36 -19.23 -9.76 5.90
N GLU A 37 -19.91 -10.30 6.91
CA GLU A 37 -19.59 -11.63 7.45
C GLU A 37 -19.65 -12.72 6.36
N GLN A 38 -20.63 -12.61 5.45
CA GLN A 38 -20.78 -13.52 4.31
C GLN A 38 -19.56 -13.50 3.39
N ASP A 39 -19.01 -12.31 3.12
CA ASP A 39 -17.79 -12.18 2.31
C ASP A 39 -16.56 -12.68 3.07
N ALA A 40 -16.49 -12.46 4.39
CA ALA A 40 -15.37 -12.87 5.23
C ALA A 40 -15.22 -14.40 5.32
N ILE A 41 -16.32 -15.15 5.25
CA ILE A 41 -16.31 -16.63 5.29
C ILE A 41 -16.22 -17.29 3.90
N SER A 42 -16.28 -16.50 2.82
CA SER A 42 -16.15 -16.98 1.44
C SER A 42 -14.72 -16.79 0.96
N ILE A 43 -14.04 -17.88 0.56
CA ILE A 43 -12.64 -17.83 0.11
C ILE A 43 -12.46 -16.81 -1.02
N ASP A 44 -13.29 -16.91 -2.07
CA ASP A 44 -13.15 -16.08 -3.26
C ASP A 44 -13.42 -14.59 -2.96
N MET A 45 -14.45 -14.32 -2.16
CA MET A 45 -14.84 -12.95 -1.83
C MET A 45 -13.82 -12.32 -0.88
N CYS A 46 -13.37 -13.08 0.13
CA CYS A 46 -12.34 -12.67 1.06
C CYS A 46 -11.02 -12.36 0.34
N GLU A 47 -10.56 -13.24 -0.55
CA GLU A 47 -9.33 -13.01 -1.34
C GLU A 47 -9.47 -11.77 -2.22
N LYS A 48 -10.60 -11.63 -2.92
CA LYS A 48 -10.89 -10.44 -3.72
C LYS A 48 -10.81 -9.18 -2.88
N SER A 49 -11.43 -9.18 -1.70
CA SER A 49 -11.44 -8.03 -0.80
C SER A 49 -10.05 -7.67 -0.29
N VAL A 50 -9.22 -8.65 0.07
CA VAL A 50 -7.82 -8.42 0.44
C VAL A 50 -7.04 -7.79 -0.70
N LEU A 51 -7.16 -8.33 -1.93
CA LEU A 51 -6.45 -7.80 -3.10
C LEU A 51 -6.89 -6.38 -3.44
N GLN A 52 -8.18 -6.09 -3.38
CA GLN A 52 -8.73 -4.74 -3.57
C GLN A 52 -8.18 -3.75 -2.54
N THR A 53 -8.11 -4.15 -1.28
CA THR A 53 -7.56 -3.32 -0.18
C THR A 53 -6.04 -3.12 -0.29
N ALA A 54 -5.32 -4.16 -0.70
CA ALA A 54 -3.86 -4.14 -0.78
C ALA A 54 -3.34 -3.31 -1.97
N TYR A 55 -4.04 -3.32 -3.11
CA TYR A 55 -3.58 -2.64 -4.33
C TYR A 55 -3.20 -1.17 -4.14
N PRO A 56 -4.05 -0.29 -3.55
CA PRO A 56 -3.69 1.11 -3.34
C PRO A 56 -2.50 1.28 -2.39
N THR A 57 -2.41 0.45 -1.33
CA THR A 57 -1.26 0.42 -0.42
C THR A 57 0.05 0.14 -1.17
N ILE A 58 0.08 -0.92 -1.98
CA ILE A 58 1.25 -1.32 -2.77
C ILE A 58 1.62 -0.20 -3.75
N ARG A 59 0.62 0.35 -4.45
CA ARG A 59 0.83 1.41 -5.44
C ARG A 59 1.44 2.65 -4.83
N GLU A 60 0.97 3.07 -3.66
CA GLU A 60 1.50 4.24 -2.97
C GLU A 60 2.93 4.01 -2.46
N ALA A 61 3.18 2.86 -1.82
CA ALA A 61 4.52 2.51 -1.33
C ALA A 61 5.56 2.46 -2.45
N VAL A 62 5.23 1.84 -3.59
CA VAL A 62 6.12 1.78 -4.76
C VAL A 62 6.35 3.17 -5.35
N SER A 63 5.28 3.95 -5.53
CA SER A 63 5.37 5.32 -6.08
C SER A 63 6.26 6.22 -5.22
N SER A 64 6.05 6.19 -3.90
CA SER A 64 6.84 6.95 -2.93
C SER A 64 8.31 6.53 -2.98
N HIS A 65 8.59 5.22 -2.91
CA HIS A 65 9.96 4.70 -2.97
C HIS A 65 10.69 5.11 -4.25
N LEU A 66 10.07 4.94 -5.42
CA LEU A 66 10.67 5.30 -6.70
C LEU A 66 10.91 6.81 -6.82
N SER A 67 10.00 7.62 -6.27
CA SER A 67 10.16 9.08 -6.21
C SER A 67 11.38 9.47 -5.37
N GLU A 68 11.58 8.84 -4.19
CA GLU A 68 12.76 9.07 -3.36
C GLU A 68 14.06 8.60 -4.04
N VAL A 69 14.03 7.43 -4.68
CA VAL A 69 15.19 6.92 -5.42
C VAL A 69 15.57 7.89 -6.55
N SER A 70 14.57 8.42 -7.27
CA SER A 70 14.78 9.41 -8.33
C SER A 70 15.43 10.69 -7.79
N LYS A 71 14.89 11.27 -6.70
CA LYS A 71 15.48 12.44 -6.03
C LYS A 71 16.92 12.20 -5.59
N LYS A 72 17.20 11.04 -5.00
CA LYS A 72 18.56 10.67 -4.55
C LYS A 72 19.55 10.50 -5.70
N LYS A 73 19.10 10.07 -6.88
CA LYS A 73 19.95 10.03 -8.09
C LYS A 73 20.24 11.43 -8.60
N HIS A 74 19.24 12.31 -8.62
CA HIS A 74 19.39 13.69 -9.08
C HIS A 74 20.36 14.50 -8.19
N LEU A 75 20.31 14.29 -6.88
CA LEU A 75 21.23 14.94 -5.92
C LEU A 75 22.66 14.36 -5.93
N LYS A 76 22.87 13.20 -6.53
CA LYS A 76 24.19 12.54 -6.65
C LYS A 76 24.90 12.86 -7.96
N ASP A 77 24.37 13.77 -8.77
CA ASP A 77 25.01 14.27 -9.97
C ASP A 77 25.56 15.69 -9.75
N PRO A 78 26.75 15.85 -9.15
CA PRO A 78 27.52 17.08 -9.26
C PRO A 78 28.35 17.04 -10.56
N GLN A 79 27.70 17.00 -11.73
CA GLN A 79 28.39 17.35 -12.98
C GLN A 79 27.47 17.97 -14.03
N LYS A 80 26.95 19.15 -13.69
CA LYS A 80 26.94 20.31 -14.61
C LYS A 80 27.38 21.57 -13.87
N ASP A 81 28.57 21.50 -13.28
CA ASP A 81 29.39 22.69 -13.03
C ASP A 81 30.52 22.68 -14.06
N GLY A 82 30.55 23.70 -14.91
CA GLY A 82 31.71 24.09 -15.73
C GLY A 82 32.04 23.27 -16.98
N LYS A 83 31.42 23.63 -18.12
CA LYS A 83 32.09 24.30 -19.25
C LYS A 83 31.10 24.60 -20.38
#